data_AF-A0A175W6M8-F1
#
_entry.id   AF-A0A175W6M8-F1
#
_cell.length_a   1.000
_cell.length_b   1.000
_cell.length_c   1.000
_cell.angle_alpha   90.00
_cell.angle_beta   90.00
_cell.angle_gamma   90.00
#
_symmetry.space_group_name_H-M   'P 1'
#
loop_
_entity.id
_entity.type
_entity.pdbx_description
1 polymer ?
#
loop_
_entity_poly.entity_id
_entity_poly.type
_entity_poly.pdbx_seq_one_letter_code
_entity_poly.pdbx_strand_id
1 'polypeptide(L)'
;MAAPSQQAPPGQNPDDGDRPRPLTEAEKKANHIASEQKRRQAIREGFDRLSEIVPGLKGQARSEALVLNKTLVFARQLMLERKALIEELDALGEPVDPEIRLSLQMLPPGWLEAGSGDSTARSTKSESREESSEIGGSDQASGGNRSQAARNETEEDHQAAR
;
A
#
# COMPACT_ATOMS: atom_id res chain seq x y z
N MET A 1 -6.29 -42.56 -58.75
CA MET A 1 -6.92 -41.50 -57.92
C MET A 1 -5.96 -41.22 -56.78
N ALA A 2 -5.34 -40.03 -56.77
CA ALA A 2 -4.31 -39.66 -55.81
C ALA A 2 -4.96 -39.22 -54.49
N ALA A 3 -4.49 -39.77 -53.36
CA ALA A 3 -4.94 -39.40 -52.02
C ALA A 3 -4.35 -38.05 -51.60
N PRO A 4 -5.12 -37.17 -50.93
CA PRO A 4 -4.59 -35.90 -50.43
C PRO A 4 -3.74 -36.14 -49.18
N SER A 5 -2.48 -35.71 -49.23
CA SER A 5 -1.54 -35.69 -48.11
C SER A 5 -2.08 -34.79 -46.99
N GLN A 6 -2.23 -35.38 -45.80
CA GLN A 6 -2.56 -34.66 -44.57
C GLN A 6 -1.37 -33.80 -44.16
N GLN A 7 -1.56 -32.48 -44.11
CA GLN A 7 -0.58 -31.53 -43.62
C GLN A 7 -0.84 -31.31 -42.13
N ALA A 8 -0.01 -31.92 -41.28
CA ALA A 8 -0.07 -31.76 -39.83
C ALA A 8 0.34 -30.31 -39.44
N PRO A 9 -0.32 -29.69 -38.44
CA PRO A 9 0.04 -28.35 -37.98
C PRO A 9 1.42 -28.35 -37.31
N PRO A 10 2.30 -27.36 -37.58
CA PRO A 10 3.61 -27.30 -36.96
C PRO A 10 3.51 -26.69 -35.55
N GLY A 11 4.17 -27.31 -34.56
CA GLY A 11 4.73 -26.53 -33.43
C GLY A 11 4.45 -26.96 -32.00
N GLN A 12 3.90 -28.15 -31.71
CA GLN A 12 3.87 -28.67 -30.34
C GLN A 12 5.07 -29.58 -30.10
N ASN A 13 6.20 -29.01 -29.66
CA ASN A 13 7.29 -29.78 -29.06
C ASN A 13 6.84 -30.20 -27.65
N PRO A 14 6.72 -31.50 -27.33
CA PRO A 14 6.23 -31.97 -26.04
C PRO A 14 7.34 -32.17 -24.98
N ASP A 15 8.48 -31.47 -25.07
CA ASP A 15 9.70 -31.75 -24.26
C ASP A 15 10.07 -30.66 -23.22
N ASP A 16 9.24 -29.64 -23.00
CA ASP A 16 9.44 -28.64 -21.93
C ASP A 16 8.69 -29.03 -20.64
N GLY A 17 8.85 -30.28 -20.20
CA GLY A 17 8.08 -30.85 -19.07
C GLY A 17 8.51 -30.41 -17.67
N ASP A 18 9.71 -29.84 -17.52
CA ASP A 18 10.30 -29.60 -16.18
C ASP A 18 11.04 -28.25 -16.02
N ARG A 19 11.04 -27.41 -17.06
CA ARG A 19 11.55 -26.04 -16.96
C ARG A 19 10.39 -25.07 -17.15
N PRO A 20 10.18 -24.11 -16.24
CA PRO A 20 9.15 -23.10 -16.45
C PRO A 20 9.44 -22.37 -17.75
N ARG A 21 8.49 -22.44 -18.70
CA ARG A 21 8.54 -21.68 -19.95
C ARG A 21 8.90 -20.22 -19.65
N PRO A 22 9.78 -19.57 -20.45
CA PRO A 22 9.99 -18.14 -20.30
C PRO A 22 8.66 -17.40 -20.35
N LEU A 23 8.35 -16.61 -19.32
CA LEU A 23 7.09 -15.89 -19.23
C LEU A 23 6.92 -14.98 -20.46
N THR A 24 5.79 -15.11 -21.15
CA THR A 24 5.38 -14.20 -22.23
C THR A 24 5.24 -12.77 -21.67
N GLU A 25 5.30 -11.75 -22.53
CA GLU A 25 5.09 -10.36 -22.10
C GLU A 25 3.72 -10.15 -21.45
N ALA A 26 2.69 -10.84 -21.96
CA ALA A 26 1.35 -10.85 -21.39
C ALA A 26 1.32 -11.46 -19.99
N GLU A 27 1.98 -12.60 -19.78
CA GLU A 27 2.09 -13.25 -18.45
C GLU A 27 2.89 -12.38 -17.47
N LYS A 28 4.00 -11.76 -17.91
CA LYS A 28 4.77 -10.83 -17.07
C LYS A 28 3.92 -9.64 -16.63
N LYS A 29 3.13 -9.06 -17.54
CA LYS A 29 2.21 -7.96 -17.23
C LYS A 29 1.12 -8.39 -16.24
N ALA A 30 0.51 -9.55 -16.45
CA ALA A 30 -0.49 -10.10 -15.53
C ALA A 30 0.10 -10.37 -14.13
N ASN A 31 1.29 -10.98 -14.06
CA ASN A 31 1.98 -11.24 -12.81
C ASN A 31 2.37 -9.95 -12.08
N HIS A 32 2.87 -8.94 -12.80
CA HIS A 32 3.18 -7.63 -12.22
C HIS A 32 1.94 -6.99 -11.58
N ILE A 33 0.80 -6.98 -12.28
CA ILE A 33 -0.46 -6.44 -11.77
C ILE A 33 -0.91 -7.22 -10.53
N ALA A 34 -0.89 -8.56 -10.59
CA ALA A 34 -1.29 -9.41 -9.47
C ALA A 34 -0.39 -9.23 -8.24
N SER A 35 0.93 -9.16 -8.45
CA SER A 35 1.91 -8.92 -7.38
C SER A 35 1.72 -7.55 -6.73
N GLU A 36 1.50 -6.51 -7.53
CA GLU A 36 1.26 -5.16 -7.02
C GLU A 36 -0.10 -5.06 -6.29
N GLN A 37 -1.14 -5.73 -6.78
CA GLN A 37 -2.42 -5.82 -6.07
C GLN A 37 -2.25 -6.50 -4.70
N LYS A 38 -1.54 -7.64 -4.65
CA LYS A 38 -1.23 -8.33 -3.38
C LYS A 38 -0.43 -7.44 -2.43
N ARG A 39 0.59 -6.74 -2.94
CA ARG A 39 1.39 -5.79 -2.15
C ARG A 39 0.50 -4.67 -1.58
N ARG A 40 -0.36 -4.06 -2.40
CA ARG A 40 -1.29 -3.00 -1.96
C ARG A 40 -2.29 -3.51 -0.92
N GLN A 41 -2.79 -4.73 -1.09
CA GLN A 41 -3.72 -5.33 -0.14
C GLN A 41 -3.05 -5.57 1.22
N ALA A 42 -1.84 -6.10 1.24
CA ALA A 42 -1.07 -6.28 2.49
C ALA A 42 -0.79 -4.96 3.21
N ILE A 43 -0.53 -3.87 2.47
CA ILE A 43 -0.37 -2.52 3.05
C ILE A 43 -1.68 -2.06 3.71
N ARG A 44 -2.83 -2.21 3.03
CA ARG A 44 -4.14 -1.81 3.59
C ARG A 44 -4.48 -2.58 4.87
N GLU A 45 -4.29 -3.89 4.85
CA GLU A 45 -4.48 -4.73 6.05
C GLU A 45 -3.55 -4.30 7.19
N GLY A 46 -2.34 -3.82 6.87
CA GLY A 46 -1.44 -3.20 7.84
C GLY A 46 -2.03 -1.94 8.49
N PHE A 47 -2.61 -1.03 7.69
CA PHE A 47 -3.29 0.17 8.20
C PHE A 47 -4.55 -0.16 9.01
N ASP A 48 -5.31 -1.17 8.59
CA ASP A 48 -6.49 -1.65 9.33
C ASP A 48 -6.07 -2.16 10.71
N ARG A 49 -5.02 -3.01 10.79
CA ARG A 49 -4.45 -3.46 12.08
C ARG A 49 -3.95 -2.31 12.96
N LEU A 50 -3.27 -1.32 12.39
CA LEU A 50 -2.85 -0.14 13.15
C LEU A 50 -4.06 0.62 13.73
N SER A 51 -5.15 0.71 12.97
CA SER A 51 -6.37 1.40 13.41
C SER A 51 -7.11 0.68 14.56
N GLU A 52 -6.90 -0.63 14.69
CA GLU A 52 -7.45 -1.45 15.79
C GLU A 52 -6.63 -1.33 17.08
N ILE A 53 -5.29 -1.27 16.95
CA ILE A 53 -4.35 -1.24 18.08
C ILE A 53 -4.26 0.16 18.70
N VAL A 54 -4.24 1.21 17.87
CA VAL A 54 -4.02 2.58 18.33
C VAL A 54 -5.33 3.18 18.85
N PRO A 55 -5.37 3.64 20.13
CA PRO A 55 -6.56 4.26 20.69
C PRO A 55 -7.05 5.45 19.88
N GLY A 56 -8.36 5.49 19.61
CA GLY A 56 -9.01 6.57 18.88
C GLY A 56 -8.98 6.47 17.35
N LEU A 57 -8.37 5.43 16.77
CA LEU A 57 -8.28 5.26 15.31
C LEU A 57 -9.31 4.29 14.70
N LYS A 58 -10.19 3.68 15.49
CA LYS A 58 -11.17 2.71 14.98
C LYS A 58 -12.01 3.32 13.84
N GLY A 59 -11.94 2.71 12.65
CA GLY A 59 -12.64 3.19 11.46
C GLY A 59 -11.95 4.32 10.69
N GLN A 60 -10.78 4.81 11.14
CA GLN A 60 -10.02 5.89 10.50
C GLN A 60 -8.87 5.41 9.60
N ALA A 61 -8.83 4.13 9.24
CA ALA A 61 -7.78 3.52 8.40
C ALA A 61 -7.62 4.16 7.00
N ARG A 62 -8.55 5.04 6.60
CA ARG A 62 -8.55 5.73 5.29
C ARG A 62 -7.55 6.88 5.18
N SER A 63 -7.08 7.44 6.30
CA SER A 63 -6.14 8.55 6.29
C SER A 63 -4.75 8.09 6.72
N GLU A 64 -3.90 7.73 5.75
CA GLU A 64 -2.55 7.19 6.00
C GLU A 64 -1.73 8.11 6.92
N ALA A 65 -1.70 9.41 6.61
CA ALA A 65 -0.94 10.40 7.39
C ALA A 65 -1.44 10.51 8.84
N LEU A 66 -2.75 10.48 9.05
CA LEU A 66 -3.35 10.54 10.39
C LEU A 66 -3.01 9.28 11.18
N VAL A 67 -3.17 8.10 10.56
CA VAL A 67 -2.87 6.82 11.21
C VAL A 67 -1.40 6.75 11.62
N LEU A 68 -0.48 7.11 10.74
CA LEU A 68 0.96 7.11 11.05
C LEU A 68 1.30 8.09 12.17
N ASN A 69 0.79 9.32 12.13
CA ASN A 69 1.06 10.31 13.17
C ASN A 69 0.52 9.86 14.54
N LYS A 70 -0.74 9.41 14.59
CA LYS A 70 -1.34 8.91 15.84
C LYS A 70 -0.62 7.66 16.37
N THR A 71 -0.16 6.79 15.48
CA THR A 71 0.67 5.63 15.86
C THR A 71 1.99 6.08 16.48
N LEU A 72 2.68 7.08 15.92
CA LEU A 72 3.91 7.62 16.48
C LEU A 72 3.70 8.30 17.85
N VAL A 73 2.59 9.03 18.02
CA VAL A 73 2.22 9.63 19.32
C VAL A 73 1.97 8.52 20.34
N PHE A 74 1.21 7.49 19.98
CA PHE A 74 0.91 6.38 20.87
C PHE A 74 2.16 5.56 21.23
N ALA A 75 3.05 5.28 20.27
CA ALA A 75 4.31 4.61 20.53
C ALA A 75 5.20 5.40 21.51
N ARG A 76 5.26 6.73 21.38
CA ARG A 76 5.95 7.60 22.34
C ARG A 76 5.34 7.52 23.73
N GLN A 77 4.02 7.57 23.83
CA GLN A 77 3.30 7.43 25.09
C GLN A 77 3.62 6.10 25.79
N LEU A 78 3.59 4.98 25.06
CA LEU A 78 3.94 3.66 25.60
C LEU A 78 5.39 3.60 26.10
N MET A 79 6.34 4.26 25.44
CA MET A 79 7.73 4.31 25.90
C MET A 79 7.90 5.18 27.15
N LEU A 80 7.14 6.28 27.27
CA LEU A 80 7.10 7.09 28.49
C LEU A 80 6.50 6.32 29.66
N GLU A 81 5.39 5.61 29.44
CA GLU A 81 4.77 4.74 30.45
C GLU A 81 5.74 3.63 30.88
N ARG A 82 6.41 2.99 29.93
CA ARG A 82 7.47 2.01 30.23
C ARG A 82 8.56 2.63 31.12
N LYS A 83 9.06 3.82 30.77
CA LYS A 83 10.09 4.51 31.57
C LYS A 83 9.60 4.75 33.00
N ALA A 84 8.39 5.25 33.17
CA ALA A 84 7.80 5.51 34.49
C ALA A 84 7.64 4.22 35.32
N LEU A 85 7.18 3.12 34.72
CA LEU A 85 7.05 1.83 35.39
C LEU A 85 8.41 1.26 35.84
N ILE A 86 9.46 1.44 35.05
CA ILE A 86 10.82 1.03 35.44
C ILE A 86 11.31 1.86 36.63
N GLU A 87 11.07 3.18 36.62
CA GLU A 87 11.42 4.06 37.74
C GLU A 87 10.67 3.68 39.03
N GLU A 88 9.40 3.28 38.93
CA GLU A 88 8.60 2.77 40.06
C GLU A 88 9.16 1.44 40.60
N LEU A 89 9.49 0.49 39.72
CA LEU A 89 10.10 -0.78 40.12
C LEU A 89 11.48 -0.59 40.78
N ASP A 90 12.29 0.34 40.23
CA ASP A 90 13.57 0.72 40.82
C ASP A 90 13.38 1.33 42.22
N ALA A 91 12.35 2.14 42.44
CA ALA A 91 12.01 2.72 43.74
C ALA A 91 11.54 1.66 44.76
N LEU A 92 10.88 0.60 44.30
CA LEU A 92 10.47 -0.54 45.11
C LEU A 92 11.62 -1.55 45.37
N GLY A 93 12.72 -1.44 44.62
CA GLY A 93 13.85 -2.37 44.69
C GLY A 93 13.59 -3.70 43.96
N GLU A 94 12.59 -3.75 43.09
CA GLU A 94 12.24 -4.94 42.34
C GLU A 94 13.12 -5.07 41.08
N PRO A 95 13.57 -6.28 40.73
CA PRO A 95 14.38 -6.49 39.55
C PRO A 95 13.56 -6.27 38.28
N VAL A 96 14.08 -5.45 37.36
CA VAL A 96 13.52 -5.25 36.03
C VAL A 96 14.37 -6.00 35.02
N ASP A 97 13.73 -6.78 34.15
CA ASP A 97 14.41 -7.49 33.06
C ASP A 97 15.29 -6.52 32.25
N PRO A 98 16.59 -6.83 32.06
CA PRO A 98 17.50 -5.98 31.31
C PRO A 98 17.05 -5.71 29.86
N GLU A 99 16.31 -6.63 29.21
CA GLU A 99 15.80 -6.42 27.85
C GLU A 99 14.79 -5.26 27.80
N ILE A 100 13.97 -5.12 28.84
CA ILE A 100 12.99 -4.02 28.97
C ILE A 100 13.73 -2.69 29.06
N ARG A 101 14.82 -2.62 29.85
CA ARG A 101 15.66 -1.42 29.95
C ARG A 101 16.39 -1.10 28.65
N LEU A 102 16.94 -2.11 27.98
CA LEU A 102 17.69 -1.97 26.74
C LEU A 102 16.85 -1.27 25.67
N SER A 103 15.57 -1.60 25.56
CA SER A 103 14.66 -0.98 24.59
C SER A 103 14.57 0.55 24.71
N LEU A 104 14.70 1.10 25.92
CA LEU A 104 14.71 2.55 26.15
C LEU A 104 16.06 3.17 25.80
N GLN A 105 17.16 2.46 26.04
CA GLN A 105 18.52 2.93 25.74
C GLN A 105 18.81 2.97 24.23
N MET A 106 18.10 2.16 23.44
CA MET A 106 18.24 2.13 21.97
C MET A 106 17.49 3.25 21.26
N LEU A 107 16.69 4.05 21.96
CA LEU A 107 15.98 5.17 21.36
C LEU A 107 16.96 6.31 21.02
N PRO A 108 16.72 7.03 19.90
CA PRO A 108 17.49 8.23 19.59
C PRO A 108 17.44 9.24 20.76
N PRO A 109 18.54 9.97 21.02
CA PRO A 109 18.55 11.01 22.03
C PRO A 109 17.42 12.03 21.79
N GLY A 110 16.73 12.41 22.87
CA GLY A 110 15.63 13.37 22.79
C GLY A 110 14.30 12.81 22.33
N TRP A 111 14.19 11.54 21.90
CA TRP A 111 12.94 11.01 21.33
C TRP A 111 11.76 11.01 22.31
N LEU A 112 12.05 10.86 23.62
CA LEU A 112 11.05 10.93 24.70
C LEU A 112 10.89 12.33 25.32
N GLU A 113 11.69 13.31 24.90
CA GLU A 113 11.59 14.67 25.42
C GLU A 113 10.40 15.40 24.81
N ALA A 114 9.80 16.31 25.59
CA ALA A 114 8.69 17.12 25.12
C ALA A 114 9.13 17.96 23.89
N GLY A 115 8.36 17.89 22.81
CA GLY A 115 8.58 18.67 21.58
C GLY A 115 9.46 18.00 20.51
N SER A 116 10.03 16.83 20.76
CA SER A 116 10.99 16.17 19.86
C SER A 116 10.47 15.77 18.47
N GLY A 117 9.15 15.68 18.28
CA GLY A 117 8.56 15.33 16.99
C GLY A 117 7.46 16.26 16.50
N ASP A 118 7.47 17.51 16.96
CA ASP A 118 6.61 18.57 16.39
C ASP A 118 7.33 19.38 15.29
N SER A 119 8.64 19.15 15.09
CA SER A 119 9.48 19.91 14.16
C SER A 119 9.27 19.60 12.66
N THR A 120 8.33 18.71 12.30
CA THR A 120 8.02 18.42 10.88
C THR A 120 6.83 19.20 10.32
N ALA A 121 6.33 20.22 11.04
CA ALA A 121 5.52 21.28 10.47
C ALA A 121 6.37 22.20 9.56
N ARG A 122 7.04 21.63 8.56
CA ARG A 122 7.75 22.38 7.53
C ARG A 122 6.74 22.89 6.51
N SER A 123 6.26 24.08 6.82
CA SER A 123 5.66 25.06 5.93
C SER A 123 6.36 25.05 4.56
N THR A 124 5.67 24.54 3.54
CA THR A 124 5.97 24.81 2.12
C THR A 124 4.66 25.20 1.43
N LYS A 125 4.21 26.43 1.67
CA LYS A 125 3.30 27.12 0.74
C LYS A 125 3.67 28.59 0.69
N SER A 126 4.75 28.85 -0.01
CA SER A 126 5.19 30.18 -0.41
C SER A 126 5.72 30.04 -1.84
N GLU A 127 4.84 30.24 -2.82
CA GLU A 127 5.25 30.62 -4.18
C GLU A 127 4.08 31.35 -4.83
N SER A 128 4.12 32.66 -4.64
CA SER A 128 3.49 33.68 -5.47
C SER A 128 4.06 33.59 -6.90
N ARG A 129 3.20 33.37 -7.89
CA ARG A 129 3.53 33.70 -9.28
C ARG A 129 2.33 34.35 -9.95
N GLU A 130 2.38 35.67 -9.98
CA GLU A 130 1.64 36.51 -10.90
C GLU A 130 2.30 36.36 -12.28
N GLU A 131 1.55 35.96 -13.29
CA GLU A 131 1.95 36.18 -14.68
C GLU A 131 0.69 36.43 -15.51
N SER A 132 0.46 37.72 -15.75
CA SER A 132 -0.51 38.27 -16.67
C SER A 132 -0.15 37.93 -18.11
N SER A 133 -1.12 37.45 -18.90
CA SER A 133 -1.33 37.93 -20.28
C SER A 133 -2.65 37.40 -20.81
N GLU A 134 -3.63 38.29 -20.86
CA GLU A 134 -4.83 38.18 -21.66
C GLU A 134 -4.44 38.26 -23.14
N ILE A 135 -4.63 37.18 -23.91
CA ILE A 135 -4.81 37.28 -25.36
C ILE A 135 -5.94 36.34 -25.75
N GLY A 136 -6.96 36.95 -26.34
CA GLY A 136 -8.20 36.32 -26.76
C GLY A 136 -8.05 35.32 -27.91
N GLY A 137 -9.06 34.47 -28.03
CA GLY A 137 -9.19 33.48 -29.08
C GLY A 137 -10.60 32.92 -29.06
N SER A 138 -11.44 33.54 -29.88
CA SER A 138 -12.87 33.32 -30.08
C SER A 138 -13.31 31.88 -30.36
N ASP A 139 -14.52 31.60 -29.86
CA ASP A 139 -15.46 30.54 -30.19
C ASP A 139 -15.33 29.91 -31.59
N GLN A 140 -15.43 28.57 -31.62
CA GLN A 140 -16.28 27.88 -32.59
C GLN A 140 -16.68 26.49 -32.11
N ALA A 141 -18.00 26.35 -31.91
CA ALA A 141 -18.69 25.12 -31.57
C ALA A 141 -18.85 24.20 -32.79
N SER A 142 -18.54 22.91 -32.62
CA SER A 142 -19.06 21.76 -33.39
C SER A 142 -18.40 20.52 -32.74
N GLY A 143 -19.06 19.46 -32.28
CA GLY A 143 -20.30 18.84 -32.70
C GLY A 143 -20.03 17.33 -32.73
N GLY A 144 -20.71 16.57 -31.85
CA GLY A 144 -21.03 15.14 -32.04
C GLY A 144 -19.91 14.10 -32.03
N ASN A 145 -19.88 13.26 -31.00
CA ASN A 145 -20.11 11.80 -31.12
C ASN A 145 -19.91 11.10 -29.77
N ARG A 146 -21.02 10.79 -29.09
CA ARG A 146 -21.05 9.88 -27.94
C ARG A 146 -22.25 8.95 -28.10
N SER A 147 -22.06 7.87 -28.86
CA SER A 147 -23.04 6.81 -29.04
C SER A 147 -22.32 5.48 -29.32
N GLN A 148 -22.96 4.38 -28.88
CA GLN A 148 -22.60 2.96 -29.05
C GLN A 148 -21.67 2.42 -27.94
N ALA A 149 -21.94 1.33 -27.24
CA ALA A 149 -23.04 0.36 -27.16
C ALA A 149 -22.73 -0.45 -25.87
N ALA A 150 -23.63 -0.60 -24.89
CA ALA A 150 -24.65 -1.65 -24.82
C ALA A 150 -24.10 -3.08 -25.04
N ARG A 151 -24.08 -3.85 -23.94
CA ARG A 151 -24.41 -5.29 -23.80
C ARG A 151 -23.34 -6.34 -24.17
N ASN A 152 -23.04 -7.16 -23.16
CA ASN A 152 -22.83 -8.63 -23.13
C ASN A 152 -22.94 -8.97 -21.62
N GLU A 153 -24.05 -9.45 -21.02
CA GLU A 153 -24.73 -10.76 -21.20
C GLU A 153 -23.70 -11.90 -21.16
N THR A 154 -23.44 -12.52 -19.99
CA THR A 154 -24.13 -13.68 -19.32
C THR A 154 -23.34 -14.97 -19.53
N GLU A 155 -23.40 -15.88 -18.54
CA GLU A 155 -22.88 -17.27 -18.53
C GLU A 155 -21.35 -17.34 -18.35
N GLU A 156 -20.78 -18.00 -17.33
CA GLU A 156 -20.96 -19.39 -16.93
C GLU A 156 -20.78 -19.56 -15.40
N ASP A 157 -21.86 -19.94 -14.72
CA ASP A 157 -21.83 -20.64 -13.43
C ASP A 157 -22.29 -22.06 -13.76
N HIS A 158 -21.39 -23.06 -13.83
CA HIS A 158 -21.71 -24.48 -13.63
C HIS A 158 -20.45 -25.36 -13.71
N GLN A 159 -20.34 -26.30 -12.76
CA GLN A 159 -19.45 -27.48 -12.71
C GLN A 159 -18.10 -27.33 -11.99
N ALA A 160 -18.12 -27.37 -10.65
CA ALA A 160 -17.06 -28.01 -9.86
C ALA A 160 -17.53 -28.30 -8.41
N ALA A 161 -18.55 -29.16 -8.24
CA ALA A 161 -18.89 -29.75 -6.94
C ALA A 161 -19.83 -30.95 -7.11
N ARG A 162 -19.28 -32.12 -7.46
CA ARG A 162 -19.77 -33.46 -7.11
C ARG A 162 -18.80 -34.52 -7.59
#